data_AF-A0A0P7YC77-F1
#
_entry.id   AF-A0A0P7YC77-F1
#
_cell.length_a   1.000
_cell.length_b   1.000
_cell.length_c   1.000
_cell.angle_alpha   90.00
_cell.angle_beta   90.00
_cell.angle_gamma   90.00
#
_symmetry.space_group_name_H-M   'P 1'
#
loop_
_entity.id
_entity.type
_entity.pdbx_description
1 polymer ?
#
loop_
_entity_poly.entity_id
_entity_poly.type
_entity_poly.pdbx_seq_one_letter_code
_entity_poly.pdbx_strand_id
1 'polypeptide(L)' 'MSVSSHIEQLKKKHQALSDQVEELQRTPSASDVEIAELKKQKLRIKEEISRLEVAAE' A
#
# COMPACT_ATOMS: atom_id res chain seq x y z
N MET A 1 7.89 -6.76 20.12
CA MET A 1 7.68 -6.15 18.79
C MET A 1 6.80 -4.93 18.99
N SER A 2 7.32 -3.74 18.68
CA SER A 2 6.64 -2.48 18.90
C SER A 2 5.70 -2.16 17.73
N VAL A 3 4.60 -1.43 18.02
CA VAL A 3 3.65 -0.93 17.02
C VAL A 3 4.37 -0.13 15.93
N SER A 4 5.45 0.58 16.30
CA SER A 4 6.36 1.28 15.38
C SER A 4 6.96 0.37 14.29
N SER A 5 7.47 -0.82 14.63
CA SER A 5 8.02 -1.75 13.63
C SER A 5 6.94 -2.26 12.66
N HIS A 6 5.71 -2.44 13.15
CA HIS A 6 4.59 -2.86 12.30
C HIS A 6 4.19 -1.75 11.31
N ILE A 7 4.12 -0.49 11.78
CA ILE A 7 3.86 0.68 10.93
C ILE A 7 4.95 0.83 9.86
N GLU A 8 6.23 0.67 10.20
CA GLU A 8 7.31 0.73 9.21
C GLU A 8 7.19 -0.37 8.13
N GLN A 9 6.82 -1.58 8.52
CA GLN A 9 6.60 -2.66 7.56
C GLN A 9 5.42 -2.38 6.63
N LEU A 10 4.32 -1.83 7.16
CA LEU A 10 3.17 -1.42 6.35
C LEU A 10 3.53 -0.27 5.41
N LYS A 11 4.30 0.72 5.85
CA LYS A 11 4.81 1.81 5.00
C LYS A 11 5.67 1.27 3.85
N LYS A 12 6.56 0.31 4.11
CA LYS A 12 7.34 -0.36 3.06
C LYS A 12 6.44 -1.11 2.06
N LYS A 13 5.44 -1.85 2.53
CA LYS A 13 4.46 -2.51 1.64
C LYS A 13 3.66 -1.51 0.80
N HIS A 14 3.21 -0.41 1.40
CA HIS A 14 2.49 0.65 0.69
C HIS A 14 3.35 1.26 -0.42
N GLN A 15 4.64 1.48 -0.17
CA GLN A 15 5.56 1.96 -1.20
C GLN A 15 5.70 0.96 -2.35
N ALA A 16 5.96 -0.32 -2.05
CA ALA A 16 6.08 -1.36 -3.06
C ALA A 16 4.81 -1.50 -3.93
N LEU A 17 3.61 -1.42 -3.33
CA LEU A 17 2.35 -1.40 -4.08
C LEU A 17 2.23 -0.16 -4.97
N SER A 18 2.75 0.99 -4.55
CA SER A 18 2.77 2.20 -5.37
C SER A 18 3.65 2.02 -6.60
N ASP A 19 4.83 1.44 -6.41
CA ASP A 19 5.79 1.22 -7.50
C ASP A 19 5.24 0.22 -8.52
N GLN A 20 4.60 -0.87 -8.05
CA GLN A 20 3.92 -1.83 -8.93
C GLN A 20 2.76 -1.21 -9.72
N VAL A 21 1.95 -0.35 -9.09
CA VAL A 21 0.88 0.37 -9.78
C VAL A 21 1.45 1.26 -10.89
N GLU A 22 2.52 2.00 -10.62
CA GLU A 22 3.17 2.82 -11.64
C GLU A 22 3.75 2.00 -12.79
N GLU A 23 4.41 0.88 -12.49
CA GLU A 23 4.99 -0.02 -13.49
C GLU A 23 3.92 -0.60 -14.42
N LEU A 24 2.81 -1.08 -13.84
CA LEU A 24 1.67 -1.56 -14.61
C LEU A 24 1.02 -0.44 -15.41
N GLN A 25 0.81 0.74 -14.84
CA GLN A 25 0.23 1.87 -15.56
C GLN A 25 1.08 2.34 -16.75
N ARG A 26 2.41 2.13 -16.71
CA ARG A 26 3.31 2.41 -17.84
C ARG A 26 3.31 1.32 -18.90
N THR A 27 2.80 0.14 -18.56
CA THR A 27 2.77 -1.02 -19.44
C THR A 27 1.48 -1.01 -20.27
N PRO A 28 1.55 -0.95 -21.61
CA PRO A 28 0.36 -0.86 -22.47
C PRO A 28 -0.51 -2.13 -22.45
N SER A 29 0.00 -3.25 -21.93
CA SER A 29 -0.74 -4.50 -21.77
C SER A 29 -1.25 -4.73 -20.35
N ALA A 30 -1.10 -3.76 -19.44
CA ALA A 30 -1.57 -3.91 -18.08
C ALA A 30 -3.11 -3.95 -18.02
N SER A 31 -3.63 -4.84 -17.19
CA SER A 31 -5.06 -4.95 -16.98
C SER A 31 -5.53 -3.86 -16.03
N ASP A 32 -6.55 -3.10 -16.44
CA ASP A 32 -7.21 -2.11 -15.57
C ASP A 32 -7.74 -2.74 -14.26
N VAL A 33 -8.09 -4.03 -14.30
CA VAL A 33 -8.54 -4.80 -13.13
C VAL A 33 -7.38 -4.97 -12.13
N GLU A 34 -6.19 -5.35 -12.61
CA GLU A 34 -5.00 -5.51 -11.75
C GLU A 34 -4.59 -4.18 -11.11
N ILE A 35 -4.61 -3.10 -11.90
CA ILE A 35 -4.32 -1.75 -11.42
C ILE A 35 -5.35 -1.33 -10.34
N ALA A 36 -6.64 -1.62 -10.55
CA ALA A 36 -7.69 -1.33 -9.59
C ALA A 36 -7.53 -2.13 -8.29
N GLU A 37 -7.17 -3.41 -8.38
CA GLU A 37 -6.91 -4.26 -7.21
C GLU A 37 -5.72 -3.76 -6.39
N LEU A 38 -4.60 -3.43 -7.04
CA LEU A 38 -3.43 -2.90 -6.34
C LEU A 38 -3.70 -1.55 -5.70
N LYS A 39 -4.44 -0.65 -6.36
CA LYS A 39 -4.89 0.61 -5.75
C LYS A 39 -5.78 0.37 -4.53
N LYS A 40 -6.66 -0.62 -4.58
CA LYS A 40 -7.52 -1.00 -3.44
C LYS A 40 -6.69 -1.57 -2.29
N GLN A 41 -5.69 -2.41 -2.57
CA GLN A 41 -4.74 -2.88 -1.56
C GLN A 41 -3.94 -1.73 -0.94
N LYS A 42 -3.45 -0.79 -1.77
CA LYS A 42 -2.75 0.41 -1.33
C LYS A 42 -3.62 1.26 -0.40
N LEU A 43 -4.90 1.45 -0.73
CA LEU A 43 -5.85 2.17 0.12
C LEU A 43 -6.03 1.48 1.48
N ARG A 44 -6.23 0.15 1.49
CA ARG A 44 -6.38 -0.62 2.73
C ARG A 44 -5.16 -0.50 3.64
N ILE A 45 -3.95 -0.62 3.09
CA ILE A 45 -2.73 -0.46 3.89
C ILE A 45 -2.61 0.96 4.44
N LYS A 46 -2.99 1.98 3.65
CA LYS A 46 -3.01 3.37 4.13
C LYS A 46 -3.96 3.54 5.32
N GLU A 47 -5.17 3.00 5.24
CA GLU A 47 -6.14 3.03 6.34
C GLU A 47 -5.62 2.27 7.58
N GLU A 48 -4.98 1.12 7.38
CA GLU A 48 -4.38 0.33 8.45
C GLU A 48 -3.24 1.09 9.15
N ILE A 49 -2.36 1.74 8.38
CA ILE A 49 -1.30 2.62 8.92
C ILE A 49 -1.93 3.74 9.74
N SER A 50 -2.90 4.47 9.19
CA SER A 50 -3.55 5.58 9.91
C SER A 50 -4.23 5.11 11.18
N ARG A 51 -4.88 3.94 11.17
CA ARG A 51 -5.50 3.35 12.36
C ARG A 51 -4.46 2.99 13.42
N LEU A 52 -3.32 2.44 13.02
CA LEU A 52 -2.24 2.08 13.94
C LEU A 52 -1.49 3.30 14.47
N GLU A 53 -1.33 4.35 13.66
CA GLU A 53 -0.76 5.63 14.08
C GLU A 53 -1.64 6.28 15.15
N VAL A 54 -2.95 6.35 14.94
CA VAL A 54 -3.91 6.87 15.93
C VAL A 54 -3.96 6.01 17.20
N ALA A 55 -3.81 4.69 17.09
CA ALA A 55 -3.82 3.80 18.25
C ALA A 55 -2.50 3.77 19.03
N ALA A 56 -1.41 4.27 18.45
CA ALA A 56 -0.10 4.35 19.08
C ALA A 56 0.12 5.67 19.85
N GLU A 57 -0.76 6.65 19.63
CA GLU A 57 -0.81 7.96 20.30
C GLU A 57 -1.75 7.91 21.52
#